data_AF-A0A1Q5KWE7-F1
#
_entry.id   AF-A0A1Q5KWE7-F1
#
_cell.length_a   1.000
_cell.length_b   1.000
_cell.length_c   1.000
_cell.angle_alpha   90.00
_cell.angle_beta   90.00
_cell.angle_gamma   90.00
#
_symmetry.space_group_name_H-M   'P 1'
#
loop_
_entity.id
_entity.type
_entity.pdbx_description
1 polymer ?
#
loop_
_entity_poly.entity_id
_entity_poly.type
_entity_poly.pdbx_seq_one_letter_code
_entity_poly.pdbx_strand_id
1 'polypeptide(L)'
;MTGPPSQHTYRIEDLAHRTGTSVRTIRAYQDRGLLPRAERHGRANLYSDAHVTRLHQIAHLLDRGYTLASIRELLEAWDTGRGLGGVLGLVAEVEGPWTDEQPDRITRAELDARFGGPDDDAVAEAVELGVLERIDGDTDTFLVPSPQELAAAAELHGAGVPLSAIAGHLRELRVQVEHIAACFLEFTTEYVFARYLDDPEHRTDAHAAEAASLVRRLRPLAQQTVDAELARAMRAFATRHLRSHLGSGAPAEPRADTRTVVLPAGTIEAVERLVGAESVAAFIALAAEREVGARALDDLATTTGASRGLDEPA
;
A
#
# COMPACT_ATOMS: atom_id res chain seq x y z
N MET A 1 8.08 24.02 -36.51
CA MET A 1 7.11 25.08 -36.17
C MET A 1 5.94 24.41 -35.45
N THR A 2 6.01 24.30 -34.13
CA THR A 2 4.89 23.79 -33.32
C THR A 2 4.04 25.00 -32.97
N GLY A 3 2.85 25.12 -33.56
CA GLY A 3 1.92 26.20 -33.22
C GLY A 3 1.56 26.11 -31.72
N PRO A 4 1.30 27.24 -31.05
CA PRO A 4 0.87 27.21 -29.65
C PRO A 4 -0.41 26.37 -29.53
N PRO A 5 -0.59 25.62 -28.42
CA PRO A 5 -1.80 24.82 -28.22
C PRO A 5 -3.01 25.75 -28.29
N SER A 6 -4.00 25.37 -29.10
CA SER A 6 -5.28 26.05 -29.22
C SER A 6 -5.86 26.23 -27.81
N GLN A 7 -5.90 27.45 -27.28
CA GLN A 7 -6.55 27.70 -25.99
C GLN A 7 -8.06 27.57 -26.22
N HIS A 8 -8.63 26.42 -25.87
CA HIS A 8 -10.07 26.24 -26.02
C HIS A 8 -10.77 27.20 -25.06
N THR A 9 -11.72 27.94 -25.61
CA THR A 9 -12.42 28.99 -24.89
C THR A 9 -13.89 28.63 -24.77
N TYR A 10 -14.41 28.65 -23.55
CA TYR A 10 -15.72 28.17 -23.16
C TYR A 10 -16.61 29.32 -22.68
N ARG A 11 -17.91 29.24 -22.98
CA ARG A 11 -18.90 30.02 -22.23
C ARG A 11 -19.18 29.35 -20.89
N ILE A 12 -19.81 30.07 -19.97
CA ILE A 12 -20.06 29.57 -18.61
C ILE A 12 -20.97 28.33 -18.62
N GLU A 13 -21.89 28.24 -19.58
CA GLU A 13 -22.76 27.10 -19.78
C GLU A 13 -21.99 25.86 -20.27
N ASP A 14 -21.05 26.05 -21.21
CA ASP A 14 -20.21 24.97 -21.74
C ASP A 14 -19.22 24.48 -20.67
N LEU A 15 -18.69 25.40 -19.86
CA LEU A 15 -17.81 25.07 -18.74
C LEU A 15 -18.53 24.25 -17.68
N ALA A 16 -19.75 24.65 -17.31
CA ALA A 16 -20.62 23.93 -16.39
C ALA A 16 -20.87 22.49 -16.87
N HIS A 17 -21.24 22.34 -18.14
CA HIS A 17 -21.50 21.03 -18.72
C HIS A 17 -20.24 20.13 -18.73
N ARG A 18 -19.09 20.69 -19.12
CA ARG A 18 -17.82 19.93 -19.17
C ARG A 18 -17.30 19.48 -17.81
N THR A 19 -17.50 20.28 -16.78
CA THR A 19 -16.95 20.03 -15.43
C THR A 19 -17.95 19.36 -14.50
N GLY A 20 -19.13 18.97 -14.99
CA GLY A 20 -20.20 18.41 -14.16
C GLY A 20 -20.70 19.36 -13.06
N THR A 21 -20.39 20.65 -13.16
CA THR A 21 -20.64 21.66 -12.12
C THR A 21 -21.76 22.61 -12.56
N SER A 22 -22.56 23.15 -11.63
CA SER A 22 -23.61 24.11 -12.00
C SER A 22 -23.05 25.53 -12.25
N VAL A 23 -23.70 26.31 -13.13
CA VAL A 23 -23.39 27.74 -13.34
C VAL A 23 -23.45 28.53 -12.03
N ARG A 24 -24.39 28.17 -11.13
CA ARG A 24 -24.53 28.77 -9.80
C ARG A 24 -23.27 28.52 -8.97
N THR A 25 -22.77 27.28 -8.96
CA THR A 25 -21.57 26.88 -8.22
C THR A 25 -20.32 27.57 -8.78
N ILE A 26 -20.18 27.65 -10.10
CA ILE A 26 -19.05 28.34 -10.75
C ILE A 26 -18.99 29.81 -10.32
N ARG A 27 -20.12 30.53 -10.36
CA ARG A 27 -20.19 31.92 -9.89
C ARG A 27 -19.87 32.03 -8.39
N ALA A 28 -20.41 31.10 -7.61
CA ALA A 28 -20.18 31.03 -6.17
C ALA A 28 -18.70 30.77 -5.81
N TYR A 29 -17.94 30.09 -6.68
CA TYR A 29 -16.49 29.91 -6.56
C TYR A 29 -15.72 31.16 -6.99
N GLN A 30 -16.16 31.85 -8.05
CA GLN A 30 -15.57 33.14 -8.43
C GLN A 30 -15.74 34.20 -7.34
N ASP A 31 -16.94 34.29 -6.74
CA ASP A 31 -17.23 35.25 -5.67
C ASP A 31 -16.41 34.99 -4.41
N ARG A 32 -16.08 33.70 -4.16
CA ARG A 32 -15.23 33.27 -3.05
C ARG A 32 -13.73 33.29 -3.37
N GLY A 33 -13.33 33.72 -4.57
CA GLY A 33 -11.92 33.77 -4.99
C GLY A 33 -11.29 32.41 -5.29
N LEU A 34 -12.08 31.33 -5.36
CA LEU A 34 -11.61 29.98 -5.68
C LEU A 34 -11.34 29.78 -7.17
N LEU A 35 -12.03 30.55 -8.03
CA LEU A 35 -11.87 30.51 -9.48
C LEU A 35 -11.52 31.90 -9.99
N PRO A 36 -10.48 32.06 -10.84
CA PRO A 36 -10.19 33.32 -11.50
C PRO A 36 -11.40 33.85 -12.27
N ARG A 37 -11.47 35.18 -12.38
CA ARG A 37 -12.50 35.82 -13.19
C ARG A 37 -12.23 35.51 -14.66
N ALA A 38 -13.29 35.19 -15.38
CA ALA A 38 -13.24 34.98 -16.82
C ALA A 38 -12.68 36.21 -17.55
N GLU A 39 -11.97 35.96 -18.65
CA GLU A 39 -11.50 37.02 -19.51
C GLU A 39 -12.68 37.63 -20.27
N ARG A 40 -12.70 38.96 -20.33
CA ARG A 40 -13.80 39.69 -20.93
C ARG A 40 -13.50 39.93 -22.40
N HIS A 41 -14.19 39.20 -23.28
CA HIS A 41 -14.07 39.37 -24.71
C HIS A 41 -15.35 40.03 -25.26
N GLY A 42 -15.32 41.35 -25.38
CA GLY A 42 -16.48 42.16 -25.78
C GLY A 42 -17.63 42.08 -24.77
N ARG A 43 -18.77 41.51 -25.17
CA ARG A 43 -19.97 41.33 -24.32
C ARG A 43 -20.05 39.96 -23.64
N ALA A 44 -19.11 39.05 -23.92
CA ALA A 44 -19.11 37.70 -23.37
C ALA A 44 -17.93 37.51 -22.40
N ASN A 45 -18.18 36.76 -21.33
CA ASN A 45 -17.16 36.27 -20.43
C ASN A 45 -16.71 34.89 -20.92
N LEU A 46 -15.42 34.75 -21.14
CA LEU A 46 -14.80 33.59 -21.75
C LEU A 46 -13.87 32.89 -20.76
N TYR A 47 -13.99 31.57 -20.69
CA TYR A 47 -13.25 30.71 -19.77
C TYR A 47 -12.27 29.84 -20.55
N SER A 48 -11.06 29.66 -20.07
CA SER A 48 -10.04 28.80 -20.69
C SER A 48 -10.01 27.39 -20.09
N ASP A 49 -9.25 26.48 -20.71
CA ASP A 49 -8.92 25.17 -20.16
C ASP A 49 -8.37 25.23 -18.72
N ALA A 50 -7.67 26.30 -18.35
CA ALA A 50 -7.20 26.51 -16.97
C ALA A 50 -8.36 26.53 -15.95
N HIS A 51 -9.54 27.03 -16.35
CA HIS A 51 -10.72 27.04 -15.50
C HIS A 51 -11.32 25.63 -15.35
N VAL A 52 -11.24 24.80 -16.40
CA VAL A 52 -11.67 23.40 -16.36
C VAL A 52 -10.82 22.63 -15.36
N THR A 53 -9.50 22.72 -15.50
CA THR A 53 -8.54 22.07 -14.59
C THR A 53 -8.78 22.48 -13.15
N ARG A 54 -8.95 23.79 -12.89
CA ARG A 54 -9.18 24.31 -11.54
C ARG A 54 -10.49 23.84 -10.92
N LEU A 55 -11.56 23.72 -11.72
CA LEU A 55 -12.84 23.18 -11.24
C LEU A 55 -12.74 21.69 -10.87
N HIS A 56 -12.03 20.88 -11.66
CA HIS A 56 -11.77 19.48 -11.31
C HIS A 56 -10.94 19.34 -10.02
N GLN A 57 -9.96 20.21 -9.81
CA GLN A 57 -9.15 20.19 -8.58
C GLN A 57 -9.96 20.56 -7.34
N ILE A 58 -10.83 21.58 -7.44
CA ILE A 58 -11.74 21.94 -6.35
C ILE A 58 -12.66 20.75 -6.03
N ALA A 59 -13.23 20.09 -7.05
CA ALA A 59 -14.08 18.93 -6.85
C ALA A 59 -13.33 17.79 -6.15
N HIS A 60 -12.15 17.44 -6.64
CA HIS A 60 -11.33 16.38 -6.06
C HIS A 60 -10.93 16.64 -4.60
N LEU A 61 -10.61 17.89 -4.23
CA LEU A 61 -10.30 18.23 -2.84
C LEU A 61 -11.55 18.18 -1.94
N LEU A 62 -12.72 18.56 -2.47
CA LEU A 62 -13.98 18.46 -1.73
C LEU A 62 -14.37 17.00 -1.47
N ASP A 63 -14.19 16.10 -2.44
CA ASP A 63 -14.46 14.66 -2.29
C ASP A 63 -13.61 14.03 -1.17
N ARG A 64 -12.47 14.64 -0.86
CA ARG A 64 -11.53 14.23 0.19
C ARG A 64 -11.80 14.90 1.55
N GLY A 65 -12.90 15.64 1.67
CA GLY A 65 -13.34 16.27 2.91
C GLY A 65 -12.71 17.62 3.23
N TYR A 66 -11.95 18.23 2.31
CA TYR A 66 -11.41 19.57 2.53
C TYR A 66 -12.52 20.63 2.50
N THR A 67 -12.43 21.62 3.38
CA THR A 67 -13.38 22.74 3.36
C THR A 67 -13.05 23.74 2.24
N LEU A 68 -14.06 24.46 1.74
CA LEU A 68 -13.85 25.51 0.75
C LEU A 68 -12.90 26.62 1.22
N ALA A 69 -12.83 26.88 2.53
CA ALA A 69 -11.88 27.85 3.09
C ALA A 69 -10.43 27.35 2.97
N SER A 70 -10.18 26.09 3.37
CA SER A 70 -8.87 25.45 3.23
C SER A 70 -8.44 25.33 1.77
N ILE A 71 -9.37 24.99 0.86
CA ILE A 71 -9.11 24.93 -0.57
C ILE A 71 -8.74 26.31 -1.12
N ARG A 72 -9.41 27.37 -0.67
CA ARG A 72 -9.08 28.74 -1.10
C ARG A 72 -7.67 29.13 -0.68
N GLU A 73 -7.29 28.90 0.57
CA GLU A 73 -5.93 29.18 1.05
C GLU A 73 -4.88 28.39 0.27
N LEU A 74 -5.18 27.14 -0.04
CA LEU A 74 -4.33 26.26 -0.85
C LEU A 74 -4.12 26.78 -2.27
N LEU A 75 -5.21 27.19 -2.93
CA LEU A 75 -5.19 27.71 -4.29
C LEU A 75 -4.55 29.10 -4.37
N GLU A 76 -4.75 29.96 -3.37
CA GLU A 76 -4.09 31.29 -3.30
C GLU A 76 -2.59 31.15 -3.07
N ALA A 77 -2.16 30.18 -2.27
CA ALA A 77 -0.75 29.86 -2.11
C ALA A 77 -0.14 29.29 -3.41
N TRP A 78 -0.89 28.49 -4.16
CA TRP A 78 -0.48 28.00 -5.48
C TRP A 78 -0.36 29.12 -6.53
N ASP A 79 -1.32 30.05 -6.59
CA ASP A 79 -1.29 31.21 -7.49
C ASP A 79 -0.13 32.17 -7.18
N THR A 80 0.35 32.19 -5.92
CA THR A 80 1.49 33.00 -5.48
C THR A 80 2.83 32.26 -5.58
N GLY A 81 2.86 31.06 -6.19
CA GLY A 81 4.09 30.27 -6.36
C GLY A 81 4.62 29.65 -5.07
N ARG A 82 3.83 29.65 -3.99
CA ARG A 82 4.17 28.99 -2.72
C ARG A 82 3.85 27.51 -2.79
N GLY A 83 4.62 26.79 -3.59
CA GLY A 83 4.98 25.36 -3.48
C GLY A 83 3.90 24.28 -3.33
N LEU A 84 2.62 24.63 -3.30
CA LEU A 84 1.53 23.72 -2.96
C LEU A 84 1.02 22.91 -4.16
N GLY A 85 1.27 23.37 -5.39
CA GLY A 85 1.02 22.58 -6.60
C GLY A 85 1.92 21.34 -6.65
N GLY A 86 3.18 21.51 -6.24
CA GLY A 86 4.10 20.39 -6.06
C GLY A 86 3.72 19.50 -4.87
N VAL A 87 3.26 20.06 -3.74
CA VAL A 87 2.81 19.25 -2.58
C VAL A 87 1.57 18.42 -2.93
N LEU A 88 0.59 18.96 -3.64
CA LEU A 88 -0.56 18.20 -4.14
C LEU A 88 -0.15 17.16 -5.19
N GLY A 89 0.81 17.48 -6.06
CA GLY A 89 1.39 16.51 -6.98
C GLY A 89 2.12 15.37 -6.28
N LEU A 90 2.80 15.66 -5.16
CA LEU A 90 3.42 14.66 -4.30
C LEU A 90 2.37 13.81 -3.57
N VAL A 91 1.31 14.42 -3.04
CA VAL A 91 0.19 13.71 -2.39
C VAL A 91 -0.47 12.76 -3.39
N ALA A 92 -0.80 13.23 -4.60
CA ALA A 92 -1.36 12.39 -5.65
C ALA A 92 -0.40 11.26 -6.09
N GLU A 93 0.91 11.48 -6.03
CA GLU A 93 1.91 10.46 -6.35
C GLU A 93 2.05 9.40 -5.24
N VAL A 94 1.99 9.81 -3.98
CA VAL A 94 2.02 8.91 -2.82
C VAL A 94 0.75 8.08 -2.73
N GLU A 95 -0.40 8.67 -3.07
CA GLU A 95 -1.71 8.01 -3.07
C GLU A 95 -2.00 7.23 -4.36
N GLY A 96 -1.15 7.38 -5.39
CA GLY A 96 -1.26 6.62 -6.62
C GLY A 96 -1.09 5.11 -6.38
N PRO A 97 -1.64 4.26 -7.26
CA PRO A 97 -1.56 2.82 -7.09
C PRO A 97 -0.08 2.36 -7.07
N TRP A 98 0.25 1.55 -6.07
CA TRP A 98 1.60 0.99 -5.92
C TRP A 98 1.90 -0.15 -6.89
N THR A 99 0.89 -0.64 -7.59
CA THR A 99 0.97 -1.64 -8.65
C THR A 99 0.46 -1.05 -9.97
N ASP A 100 1.00 -1.51 -11.10
CA ASP A 100 0.48 -1.20 -12.43
C ASP A 100 -0.70 -2.10 -12.83
N GLU A 101 -1.12 -2.98 -11.91
CA GLU A 101 -2.26 -3.84 -12.07
C GLU A 101 -3.55 -3.03 -12.23
N GLN A 102 -4.33 -3.38 -13.26
CA GLN A 102 -5.62 -2.76 -13.50
C GLN A 102 -6.70 -3.61 -12.84
N PRO A 103 -7.53 -3.02 -11.95
CA PRO A 103 -8.67 -3.71 -11.39
C PRO A 103 -9.59 -4.25 -12.49
N ASP A 104 -10.07 -5.47 -12.31
CA ASP A 104 -10.97 -6.15 -13.25
C ASP A 104 -12.35 -6.38 -12.63
N ARG A 105 -13.34 -6.76 -13.44
CA ARG A 105 -14.66 -7.17 -12.95
C ARG A 105 -14.83 -8.67 -13.08
N ILE A 106 -15.49 -9.27 -12.09
CA ILE A 106 -15.86 -10.68 -12.14
C ILE A 106 -17.32 -10.85 -11.72
N THR A 107 -18.05 -11.67 -12.47
CA THR A 107 -19.43 -12.02 -12.16
C THR A 107 -19.48 -13.18 -11.16
N ARG A 108 -20.60 -13.34 -10.45
CA ARG A 108 -20.82 -14.50 -9.56
C ARG A 108 -20.69 -15.82 -10.32
N ALA A 109 -21.21 -15.90 -11.55
CA ALA A 109 -21.09 -17.08 -12.38
C ALA A 109 -19.63 -17.44 -12.74
N GLU A 110 -18.78 -16.42 -12.95
CA GLU A 110 -17.35 -16.65 -13.20
C GLU A 110 -16.60 -17.07 -11.92
N LEU A 111 -16.97 -16.52 -10.76
CA LEU A 111 -16.46 -16.99 -9.47
C LEU A 111 -16.83 -18.46 -9.25
N ASP A 112 -18.09 -18.82 -9.50
CA ASP A 112 -18.55 -20.20 -9.37
C ASP A 112 -17.78 -21.14 -10.30
N ALA A 113 -17.52 -20.72 -11.54
CA ALA A 113 -16.74 -21.51 -12.51
C ALA A 113 -15.27 -21.67 -12.09
N ARG A 114 -14.65 -20.66 -11.49
CA ARG A 114 -13.23 -20.69 -11.06
C ARG A 114 -13.01 -21.45 -9.76
N PHE A 115 -13.94 -21.33 -8.82
CA PHE A 115 -13.79 -21.83 -7.44
C PHE A 115 -14.75 -22.99 -7.11
N GLY A 116 -15.47 -23.52 -8.10
CA GLY A 116 -16.37 -24.66 -7.90
C GLY A 116 -17.64 -24.33 -7.13
N GLY A 117 -18.11 -23.08 -7.21
CA GLY A 117 -19.27 -22.59 -6.47
C GLY A 117 -18.94 -22.29 -5.01
N PRO A 118 -18.17 -21.23 -4.71
CA PRO A 118 -17.91 -20.83 -3.34
C PRO A 118 -19.24 -20.48 -2.65
N ASP A 119 -19.35 -20.79 -1.36
CA ASP A 119 -20.51 -20.39 -0.57
C ASP A 119 -20.51 -18.87 -0.30
N ASP A 120 -21.65 -18.36 0.18
CA ASP A 120 -21.80 -16.92 0.42
C ASP A 120 -20.92 -16.40 1.56
N ASP A 121 -20.53 -17.27 2.50
CA ASP A 121 -19.62 -16.93 3.59
C ASP A 121 -18.19 -16.70 3.06
N ALA A 122 -17.71 -17.56 2.15
CA ALA A 122 -16.42 -17.38 1.49
C ALA A 122 -16.38 -16.13 0.61
N VAL A 123 -17.49 -15.82 -0.08
CA VAL A 123 -17.60 -14.57 -0.86
C VAL A 123 -17.64 -13.35 0.07
N ALA A 124 -18.36 -13.42 1.18
CA ALA A 124 -18.38 -12.35 2.18
C ALA A 124 -16.99 -12.13 2.79
N GLU A 125 -16.26 -13.20 3.14
CA GLU A 125 -14.89 -13.12 3.65
C GLU A 125 -13.94 -12.51 2.61
N ALA A 126 -14.06 -12.88 1.34
CA ALA A 126 -13.28 -12.26 0.25
C ALA A 126 -13.57 -10.76 0.10
N VAL A 127 -14.82 -10.34 0.35
CA VAL A 127 -15.20 -8.92 0.37
C VAL A 127 -14.66 -8.19 1.61
N GLU A 128 -14.71 -8.81 2.79
CA GLU A 128 -14.12 -8.23 4.01
C GLU A 128 -12.60 -8.09 3.90
N LEU A 129 -11.95 -9.06 3.25
CA LEU A 129 -10.54 -8.97 2.90
C LEU A 129 -10.30 -8.05 1.69
N GLY A 130 -11.30 -7.45 1.05
CA GLY A 130 -11.07 -6.56 -0.11
C GLY A 130 -10.40 -7.23 -1.31
N VAL A 131 -10.41 -8.57 -1.38
CA VAL A 131 -10.06 -9.33 -2.60
C VAL A 131 -11.15 -9.10 -3.65
N LEU A 132 -12.38 -8.92 -3.18
CA LEU A 132 -13.53 -8.50 -3.96
C LEU A 132 -14.10 -7.21 -3.36
N GLU A 133 -14.61 -6.31 -4.20
CA GLU A 133 -15.37 -5.15 -3.78
C GLU A 133 -16.75 -5.18 -4.43
N ARG A 134 -17.78 -4.80 -3.67
CA ARG A 134 -19.14 -4.72 -4.20
C ARG A 134 -19.29 -3.49 -5.08
N ILE A 135 -19.98 -3.65 -6.21
CA ILE A 135 -20.30 -2.53 -7.11
C ILE A 135 -21.70 -2.01 -6.75
N ASP A 136 -21.82 -0.71 -6.51
CA ASP A 136 -23.10 -0.09 -6.21
C ASP A 136 -24.11 -0.30 -7.34
N GLY A 137 -25.26 -0.90 -7.01
CA GLY A 137 -26.35 -1.16 -7.95
C GLY A 137 -26.21 -2.44 -8.79
N ASP A 138 -25.13 -3.21 -8.62
CA ASP A 138 -24.95 -4.53 -9.25
C ASP A 138 -24.58 -5.57 -8.18
N THR A 139 -25.50 -6.50 -7.90
CA THR A 139 -25.31 -7.55 -6.90
C THR A 139 -24.58 -8.77 -7.42
N ASP A 140 -24.51 -8.94 -8.74
CA ASP A 140 -23.93 -10.14 -9.37
C ASP A 140 -22.52 -9.91 -9.90
N THR A 141 -22.04 -8.67 -9.89
CA THR A 141 -20.68 -8.31 -10.32
C THR A 141 -19.88 -7.70 -9.19
N PHE A 142 -18.63 -8.13 -9.07
CA PHE A 142 -17.65 -7.64 -8.12
C PHE A 142 -16.51 -6.96 -8.86
N LEU A 143 -15.92 -5.93 -8.25
CA LEU A 143 -14.63 -5.40 -8.65
C LEU A 143 -13.54 -6.25 -7.98
N VAL A 144 -12.48 -6.55 -8.71
CA VAL A 144 -11.31 -7.29 -8.26
C VAL A 144 -10.14 -6.32 -8.27
N PRO A 145 -9.71 -5.78 -7.11
CA PRO A 145 -8.60 -4.84 -7.05
C PRO A 145 -7.28 -5.44 -7.58
N SER A 146 -7.02 -6.71 -7.25
CA SER A 146 -5.87 -7.47 -7.75
C SER A 146 -6.28 -8.77 -8.46
N PRO A 147 -6.45 -8.76 -9.80
CA PRO A 147 -6.63 -9.97 -10.60
C PRO A 147 -5.57 -11.06 -10.37
N GLN A 148 -4.31 -10.72 -10.10
CA GLN A 148 -3.22 -11.64 -9.82
C GLN A 148 -3.41 -12.38 -8.49
N GLU A 149 -3.82 -11.67 -7.44
CA GLU A 149 -4.14 -12.27 -6.13
C GLU A 149 -5.29 -13.27 -6.27
N LEU A 150 -6.35 -12.89 -7.00
CA LEU A 150 -7.48 -13.78 -7.26
C LEU A 150 -7.07 -15.02 -8.10
N ALA A 151 -6.20 -14.84 -9.09
CA ALA A 151 -5.69 -15.94 -9.92
C ALA A 151 -4.84 -16.92 -9.09
N ALA A 152 -3.95 -16.41 -8.22
CA ALA A 152 -3.16 -17.25 -7.32
C ALA A 152 -4.05 -18.05 -6.35
N ALA A 153 -5.10 -17.42 -5.82
CA ALA A 153 -6.09 -18.12 -4.99
C ALA A 153 -6.80 -19.23 -5.76
N ALA A 154 -7.18 -18.99 -7.02
CA ALA A 154 -7.81 -20.01 -7.87
C ALA A 154 -6.87 -21.20 -8.16
N GLU A 155 -5.58 -20.94 -8.41
CA GLU A 155 -4.59 -22.02 -8.60
C GLU A 155 -4.40 -22.86 -7.33
N LEU A 156 -4.26 -22.22 -6.17
CA LEU A 156 -4.13 -22.93 -4.89
C LEU A 156 -5.38 -23.75 -4.57
N HIS A 157 -6.57 -23.19 -4.83
CA HIS A 157 -7.81 -23.92 -4.64
C HIS A 157 -7.94 -25.10 -5.60
N GLY A 158 -7.58 -24.92 -6.87
CA GLY A 158 -7.51 -26.00 -7.87
C GLY A 158 -6.51 -27.12 -7.50
N ALA A 159 -5.47 -26.80 -6.73
CA ALA A 159 -4.54 -27.77 -6.15
C ALA A 159 -5.08 -28.47 -4.88
N GLY A 160 -6.30 -28.15 -4.44
CA GLY A 160 -6.99 -28.78 -3.32
C GLY A 160 -6.87 -28.03 -1.99
N VAL A 161 -6.34 -26.81 -1.97
CA VAL A 161 -6.28 -25.99 -0.74
C VAL A 161 -7.67 -25.41 -0.44
N PRO A 162 -8.23 -25.59 0.77
CA PRO A 162 -9.51 -24.99 1.14
C PRO A 162 -9.47 -23.46 1.10
N LEU A 163 -10.55 -22.82 0.64
CA LEU A 163 -10.65 -21.35 0.57
C LEU A 163 -10.41 -20.67 1.92
N SER A 164 -10.91 -21.25 3.01
CA SER A 164 -10.69 -20.75 4.37
C SER A 164 -9.22 -20.78 4.79
N ALA A 165 -8.44 -21.76 4.32
CA ALA A 165 -7.00 -21.81 4.57
C ALA A 165 -6.24 -20.75 3.77
N ILE A 166 -6.65 -20.50 2.51
CA ILE A 166 -6.09 -19.43 1.67
C ILE A 166 -6.39 -18.07 2.29
N ALA A 167 -7.65 -17.80 2.65
CA ALA A 167 -8.08 -16.56 3.29
C ALA A 167 -7.40 -16.35 4.66
N GLY A 168 -7.27 -17.42 5.46
CA GLY A 168 -6.51 -17.43 6.70
C GLY A 168 -5.06 -17.01 6.51
N HIS A 169 -4.38 -17.60 5.53
CA HIS A 169 -3.00 -17.26 5.20
C HIS A 169 -2.86 -15.82 4.69
N LEU A 170 -3.77 -15.36 3.83
CA LEU A 170 -3.79 -13.99 3.32
C LEU A 170 -3.91 -12.96 4.45
N ARG A 171 -4.79 -13.20 5.43
CA ARG A 171 -4.97 -12.32 6.59
C ARG A 171 -3.67 -12.18 7.38
N GLU A 172 -2.99 -13.28 7.64
CA GLU A 172 -1.70 -13.26 8.34
C GLU A 172 -0.62 -12.55 7.52
N LEU A 173 -0.55 -12.85 6.21
CA LEU A 173 0.39 -12.22 5.30
C LEU A 173 0.23 -10.70 5.27
N ARG A 174 -1.01 -10.20 5.24
CA ARG A 174 -1.30 -8.76 5.24
C ARG A 174 -0.74 -8.05 6.47
N VAL A 175 -0.92 -8.62 7.65
CA VAL A 175 -0.33 -8.06 8.89
C VAL A 175 1.19 -7.95 8.77
N GLN A 176 1.86 -8.95 8.20
CA GLN A 176 3.31 -8.91 8.00
C GLN A 176 3.72 -7.87 6.94
N VAL A 177 2.98 -7.80 5.84
CA VAL A 177 3.23 -6.83 4.76
C VAL A 177 2.99 -5.39 5.22
N GLU A 178 1.97 -5.14 6.03
CA GLU A 178 1.71 -3.84 6.66
C GLU A 178 2.89 -3.38 7.51
N HIS A 179 3.50 -4.29 8.26
CA HIS A 179 4.71 -3.98 9.03
C HIS A 179 5.90 -3.64 8.12
N ILE A 180 6.11 -4.41 7.05
CA ILE A 180 7.16 -4.12 6.06
C ILE A 180 6.91 -2.76 5.39
N ALA A 181 5.67 -2.47 5.02
CA ALA A 181 5.28 -1.20 4.41
C ALA A 181 5.53 -0.01 5.35
N ALA A 182 5.23 -0.16 6.64
CA ALA A 182 5.53 0.84 7.66
C ALA A 182 7.05 1.11 7.74
N CYS A 183 7.88 0.07 7.76
CA CYS A 183 9.35 0.23 7.75
C CYS A 183 9.86 0.98 6.51
N PHE A 184 9.33 0.67 5.31
CA PHE A 184 9.68 1.40 4.09
C PHE A 184 9.24 2.87 4.14
N LEU A 185 8.05 3.14 4.71
CA LEU A 185 7.54 4.50 4.87
C LEU A 185 8.34 5.30 5.90
N GLU A 186 8.75 4.69 7.01
CA GLU A 186 9.64 5.30 8.01
C GLU A 186 10.99 5.65 7.39
N PHE A 187 11.62 4.71 6.68
CA PHE A 187 12.87 4.95 5.96
C PHE A 187 12.73 6.07 4.92
N THR A 188 11.63 6.08 4.16
CA THR A 188 11.40 7.14 3.16
C THR A 188 11.13 8.48 3.85
N THR A 189 10.40 8.49 4.97
CA THR A 189 10.17 9.70 5.78
C THR A 189 11.49 10.29 6.27
N GLU A 190 12.35 9.47 6.87
CA GLU A 190 13.62 9.91 7.45
C GLU A 190 14.62 10.39 6.38
N TYR A 191 14.78 9.65 5.28
CA TYR A 191 15.86 9.90 4.32
C TYR A 191 15.42 10.66 3.06
N VAL A 192 14.12 10.71 2.77
CA VAL A 192 13.57 11.34 1.56
C VAL A 192 12.71 12.55 1.90
N PHE A 193 11.85 12.48 2.93
CA PHE A 193 10.92 13.59 3.23
C PHE A 193 11.43 14.59 4.28
N ALA A 194 12.19 14.17 5.30
CA ALA A 194 12.70 15.07 6.34
C ALA A 194 13.50 16.24 5.74
N ARG A 195 14.36 15.95 4.75
CA ARG A 195 15.11 16.96 3.98
C ARG A 195 14.24 17.99 3.23
N TYR A 196 12.96 17.69 2.97
CA TYR A 196 12.03 18.60 2.28
C TYR A 196 11.04 19.29 3.23
N LEU A 197 10.59 18.61 4.28
CA LEU A 197 9.54 19.10 5.17
C LEU A 197 10.06 20.07 6.24
N ASP A 198 11.31 19.87 6.67
CA ASP A 198 11.90 20.60 7.80
C ASP A 198 12.40 22.01 7.45
N ASP A 199 12.63 22.30 6.16
CA ASP A 199 13.10 23.61 5.70
C ASP A 199 12.00 24.39 4.95
N PRO A 200 11.55 25.55 5.47
CA PRO A 200 10.59 26.43 4.81
C PRO A 200 11.02 26.90 3.41
N GLU A 201 12.33 27.00 3.12
CA GLU A 201 12.87 27.42 1.83
C GLU A 201 12.73 26.34 0.74
N HIS A 202 12.60 25.08 1.14
CA HIS A 202 12.46 23.93 0.25
C HIS A 202 11.00 23.60 -0.11
N ARG A 203 10.02 24.36 0.44
CA ARG A 203 8.59 24.23 0.09
C ARG A 203 8.26 24.96 -1.20
N THR A 204 8.89 24.53 -2.30
CA THR A 204 8.63 25.05 -3.67
C THR A 204 8.14 23.95 -4.59
N ASP A 205 7.48 24.33 -5.69
CA ASP A 205 6.92 23.36 -6.64
C ASP A 205 8.01 22.47 -7.28
N ALA A 206 9.21 23.03 -7.48
CA ALA A 206 10.36 22.29 -8.02
C ALA A 206 10.81 21.17 -7.08
N HIS A 207 10.93 21.46 -5.78
CA HIS A 207 11.35 20.49 -4.77
C HIS A 207 10.30 19.39 -4.57
N ALA A 208 9.02 19.75 -4.56
CA ALA A 208 7.97 18.74 -4.41
C ALA A 208 7.78 17.88 -5.69
N ALA A 209 8.06 18.42 -6.88
CA ALA A 209 8.18 17.62 -8.11
C ALA A 209 9.37 16.66 -8.07
N GLU A 210 10.50 17.07 -7.49
CA GLU A 210 11.67 16.21 -7.25
C GLU A 210 11.34 15.10 -6.23
N ALA A 211 10.67 15.43 -5.13
CA ALA A 211 10.18 14.46 -4.15
C ALA A 211 9.23 13.43 -4.79
N ALA A 212 8.26 13.88 -5.60
CA ALA A 212 7.37 12.99 -6.33
C ALA A 212 8.15 12.08 -7.31
N SER A 213 9.18 12.61 -7.97
CA SER A 213 10.05 11.80 -8.82
C SER A 213 10.85 10.76 -8.05
N LEU A 214 11.25 11.05 -6.81
CA LEU A 214 11.93 10.07 -5.95
C LEU A 214 10.96 8.97 -5.53
N VAL A 215 9.73 9.30 -5.13
CA VAL A 215 8.68 8.32 -4.82
C VAL A 215 8.42 7.39 -6.02
N ARG A 216 8.26 7.95 -7.23
CA ARG A 216 8.12 7.14 -8.47
C ARG A 216 9.27 6.17 -8.70
N ARG A 217 10.49 6.58 -8.36
CA ARG A 217 11.70 5.73 -8.53
C ARG A 217 11.84 4.69 -7.42
N LEU A 218 11.35 4.99 -6.22
CA LEU A 218 11.44 4.09 -5.06
C LEU A 218 10.46 2.93 -5.14
N ARG A 219 9.24 3.17 -5.64
CA ARG A 219 8.19 2.13 -5.76
C ARG A 219 8.69 0.82 -6.41
N PRO A 220 9.26 0.80 -7.62
CA PRO A 220 9.74 -0.44 -8.23
C PRO A 220 10.95 -1.05 -7.50
N LEU A 221 11.78 -0.23 -6.84
CA LEU A 221 12.94 -0.71 -6.08
C LEU A 221 12.51 -1.41 -4.78
N ALA A 222 11.49 -0.88 -4.10
CA ALA A 222 10.91 -1.51 -2.92
C ALA A 222 10.30 -2.88 -3.27
N GLN A 223 9.52 -2.96 -4.36
CA GLN A 223 8.98 -4.22 -4.87
C GLN A 223 10.07 -5.25 -5.17
N GLN A 224 11.09 -4.87 -5.95
CA GLN A 224 12.23 -5.75 -6.26
C GLN A 224 12.96 -6.23 -5.02
N THR A 225 13.09 -5.37 -4.01
CA THR A 225 13.74 -5.73 -2.73
C THR A 225 12.89 -6.76 -1.98
N VAL A 226 11.59 -6.53 -1.85
CA VAL A 226 10.67 -7.48 -1.20
C VAL A 226 10.68 -8.83 -1.92
N ASP A 227 10.63 -8.85 -3.25
CA ASP A 227 10.67 -10.09 -4.04
C ASP A 227 11.96 -10.87 -3.82
N ALA A 228 13.12 -10.17 -3.84
CA ALA A 228 14.42 -10.78 -3.62
C ALA A 228 14.54 -11.35 -2.19
N GLU A 229 14.06 -10.61 -1.19
CA GLU A 229 14.10 -11.00 0.21
C GLU A 229 13.14 -12.16 0.50
N LEU A 230 11.96 -12.18 -0.12
CA LEU A 230 11.01 -13.28 -0.07
C LEU A 230 11.61 -14.55 -0.70
N ALA A 231 12.21 -14.45 -1.89
CA ALA A 231 12.86 -15.58 -2.56
C ALA A 231 14.01 -16.15 -1.71
N ARG A 232 14.81 -15.28 -1.09
CA ARG A 232 15.88 -15.68 -0.17
C ARG A 232 15.31 -16.39 1.06
N ALA A 233 14.27 -15.84 1.69
CA ALA A 233 13.63 -16.42 2.87
C ALA A 233 13.02 -17.80 2.55
N MET A 234 12.26 -17.90 1.45
CA MET A 234 11.67 -19.15 0.97
C MET A 234 12.74 -20.22 0.73
N ARG A 235 13.86 -19.88 0.08
CA ARG A 235 14.99 -20.80 -0.11
C ARG A 235 15.56 -21.28 1.22
N ALA A 236 15.73 -20.39 2.20
CA ALA A 236 16.26 -20.74 3.50
C ALA A 236 15.31 -21.69 4.26
N PHE A 237 14.01 -21.41 4.25
CA PHE A 237 13.00 -22.24 4.91
C PHE A 237 12.80 -23.59 4.19
N ALA A 238 12.72 -23.62 2.86
CA ALA A 238 12.63 -24.86 2.10
C ALA A 238 13.83 -25.77 2.35
N THR A 239 15.04 -25.19 2.38
CA THR A 239 16.26 -25.95 2.70
C THR A 239 16.21 -26.54 4.12
N ARG A 240 15.70 -25.77 5.09
CA ARG A 240 15.55 -26.22 6.47
C ARG A 240 14.48 -27.30 6.61
N HIS A 241 13.33 -27.12 5.96
CA HIS A 241 12.22 -28.07 5.96
C HIS A 241 12.62 -29.39 5.31
N LEU A 242 13.29 -29.35 4.16
CA LEU A 242 13.83 -30.53 3.48
C LEU A 242 14.89 -31.24 4.33
N ARG A 243 15.81 -30.52 4.99
CA ARG A 243 16.78 -31.13 5.92
C ARG A 243 16.10 -31.80 7.11
N SER A 244 15.03 -31.19 7.65
CA SER A 244 14.25 -31.78 8.73
C SER A 244 13.54 -33.06 8.31
N HIS A 245 12.98 -33.11 7.09
CA HIS A 245 12.24 -34.26 6.58
C HIS A 245 13.16 -35.38 6.05
N LEU A 246 14.23 -35.03 5.32
CA LEU A 246 15.21 -35.99 4.78
C LEU A 246 16.23 -36.45 5.86
N GLY A 247 16.46 -35.64 6.89
CA GLY A 247 17.29 -36.00 8.06
C GLY A 247 16.67 -37.08 8.94
N SER A 248 15.43 -37.50 8.69
CA SER A 248 14.78 -38.64 9.34
C SER A 248 15.14 -40.00 8.72
N GLY A 249 16.03 -40.04 7.71
CA GLY A 249 16.40 -41.25 6.96
C GLY A 249 17.86 -41.72 7.05
N ALA A 250 18.73 -41.02 7.77
CA ALA A 250 20.10 -41.47 8.04
C ALA A 250 20.30 -41.53 9.56
N PRO A 251 20.79 -42.64 10.14
CA PRO A 251 21.14 -42.67 11.54
C PRO A 251 22.41 -41.84 11.73
N ALA A 252 22.24 -40.52 11.82
CA ALA A 252 23.13 -39.74 12.65
C ALA A 252 22.93 -40.31 14.05
N GLU A 253 23.94 -40.95 14.62
CA GLU A 253 23.89 -41.38 16.02
C GLU A 253 23.37 -40.20 16.85
N PRO A 254 22.19 -40.32 17.47
CA PRO A 254 21.64 -39.23 18.21
C PRO A 254 22.50 -39.11 19.46
N ARG A 255 23.29 -38.04 19.56
CA ARG A 255 23.54 -37.48 20.88
C ARG A 255 22.24 -36.81 21.35
N ALA A 256 21.27 -37.67 21.68
CA ALA A 256 20.05 -37.34 22.38
C ALA A 256 20.35 -37.10 23.86
N ASP A 257 21.20 -36.11 24.15
CA ASP A 257 21.34 -35.64 25.52
C ASP A 257 20.19 -34.68 25.80
N THR A 258 18.99 -35.23 26.02
CA THR A 258 17.90 -34.46 26.62
C THR A 258 18.32 -34.09 28.04
N ARG A 259 18.17 -32.81 28.40
CA ARG A 259 18.43 -32.31 29.75
C ARG A 259 17.14 -31.88 30.38
N THR A 260 16.88 -32.34 31.59
CA THR A 260 15.72 -31.89 32.37
C THR A 260 15.97 -30.48 32.87
N VAL A 261 15.01 -29.59 32.62
CA VAL A 261 15.02 -28.21 33.11
C VAL A 261 13.83 -28.03 34.04
N VAL A 262 14.03 -27.36 35.17
CA VAL A 262 12.95 -27.07 36.12
C VAL A 262 12.23 -25.81 35.67
N LEU A 263 10.93 -25.91 35.42
CA LEU A 263 10.05 -24.79 35.08
C LEU A 263 9.01 -24.60 36.19
N PRO A 264 8.57 -23.35 36.46
CA PRO A 264 7.49 -23.10 37.40
C PRO A 264 6.21 -23.82 36.97
N ALA A 265 5.52 -24.47 37.92
CA ALA A 265 4.29 -25.22 37.65
C ALA A 265 3.20 -24.35 36.97
N GLY A 266 3.03 -23.10 37.43
CA GLY A 266 2.06 -22.18 36.81
C GLY A 266 2.37 -21.83 35.35
N THR A 267 3.64 -21.89 34.92
CA THR A 267 4.02 -21.71 33.52
C THR A 267 3.61 -22.92 32.69
N ILE A 268 3.83 -24.12 33.21
CA ILE A 268 3.40 -25.37 32.55
C ILE A 268 1.88 -25.42 32.44
N GLU A 269 1.14 -25.12 33.51
CA GLU A 269 -0.32 -25.08 33.50
C GLU A 269 -0.88 -24.04 32.50
N ALA A 270 -0.19 -22.92 32.31
CA ALA A 270 -0.57 -21.92 31.32
C ALA A 270 -0.38 -22.42 29.89
N VAL A 271 0.72 -23.11 29.62
CA VAL A 271 0.98 -23.72 28.31
C VAL A 271 0.04 -24.90 28.06
N GLU A 272 -0.23 -25.73 29.07
CA GLU A 272 -1.21 -26.84 29.01
C GLU A 272 -2.60 -26.34 28.63
N ARG A 273 -3.06 -25.22 29.22
CA ARG A 273 -4.33 -24.60 28.84
C ARG A 273 -4.34 -24.09 27.40
N LEU A 274 -3.18 -23.76 26.83
CA LEU A 274 -3.05 -23.22 25.48
C LEU A 274 -2.99 -24.31 24.40
N VAL A 275 -2.23 -25.38 24.65
CA VAL A 275 -1.92 -26.39 23.61
C VAL A 275 -2.30 -27.82 24.00
N GLY A 276 -2.81 -28.05 25.21
CA GLY A 276 -3.09 -29.38 25.75
C GLY A 276 -1.84 -30.09 26.28
N ALA A 277 -2.01 -30.97 27.26
CA ALA A 277 -0.92 -31.63 27.99
C ALA A 277 0.06 -32.41 27.11
N GLU A 278 -0.43 -33.03 26.03
CA GLU A 278 0.41 -33.83 25.12
C GLU A 278 1.34 -32.98 24.24
N SER A 279 1.04 -31.69 24.06
CA SER A 279 1.78 -30.80 23.15
C SER A 279 2.64 -29.75 23.86
N VAL A 280 2.67 -29.74 25.19
CA VAL A 280 3.44 -28.79 26.01
C VAL A 280 4.92 -28.79 25.65
N ALA A 281 5.53 -29.98 25.59
CA ALA A 281 6.97 -30.10 25.34
C ALA A 281 7.35 -29.58 23.94
N ALA A 282 6.54 -29.92 22.92
CA ALA A 282 6.76 -29.47 21.56
C ALA A 282 6.59 -27.95 21.43
N PHE A 283 5.56 -27.39 22.07
CA PHE A 283 5.33 -25.94 22.07
C PHE A 283 6.47 -25.18 22.74
N ILE A 284 6.93 -25.62 23.92
CA ILE A 284 8.03 -24.97 24.63
C ILE A 284 9.32 -25.02 23.80
N ALA A 285 9.61 -26.16 23.18
CA ALA A 285 10.78 -26.30 22.30
C ALA A 285 10.71 -25.32 21.12
N LEU A 286 9.60 -25.31 20.38
CA LEU A 286 9.42 -24.42 19.23
C LEU A 286 9.44 -22.94 19.62
N ALA A 287 8.82 -22.57 20.75
CA ALA A 287 8.82 -21.21 21.24
C ALA A 287 10.23 -20.75 21.64
N ALA A 288 10.99 -21.60 22.33
CA ALA A 288 12.37 -21.32 22.71
C ALA A 288 13.28 -21.21 21.48
N GLU A 289 13.15 -22.12 20.51
CA GLU A 289 13.91 -22.07 19.25
C GLU A 289 13.60 -20.81 18.44
N ARG A 290 12.33 -20.39 18.40
CA ARG A 290 11.93 -19.14 17.73
C ARG A 290 12.57 -17.92 18.38
N GLU A 291 12.53 -17.84 19.71
CA GLU A 291 13.10 -16.72 20.46
C GLU A 291 14.63 -16.67 20.36
N VAL A 292 15.30 -17.83 20.46
CA VAL A 292 16.75 -17.93 20.24
C VAL A 292 17.12 -17.50 18.82
N GLY A 293 16.33 -17.93 17.83
CA GLY A 293 16.51 -17.54 16.43
C GLY A 293 16.34 -16.04 16.21
N ALA A 294 15.33 -15.42 16.82
CA ALA A 294 15.10 -13.98 16.75
C ALA A 294 16.28 -13.19 17.32
N ARG A 295 16.75 -13.54 18.53
CA ARG A 295 17.88 -12.85 19.16
C ARG A 295 19.21 -13.05 18.44
N ALA A 296 19.43 -14.22 17.87
CA ALA A 296 20.63 -14.47 17.06
C ALA A 296 20.65 -13.60 15.79
N LEU A 297 19.50 -13.28 15.21
CA LEU A 297 19.40 -12.34 14.09
C LEU A 297 19.67 -10.90 14.53
N ASP A 298 19.17 -10.49 15.70
CA ASP A 298 19.46 -9.17 16.27
C ASP A 298 20.97 -9.00 16.59
N ASP A 299 21.62 -10.04 17.11
CA ASP A 299 23.07 -10.05 17.36
C ASP A 299 23.89 -9.97 16.06
N LEU A 300 23.44 -10.62 14.98
CA LEU A 300 24.08 -10.52 13.67
C LEU A 300 23.89 -9.12 13.04
N ALA A 301 22.73 -8.50 13.25
CA ALA A 301 22.44 -7.14 12.80
C ALA A 301 23.31 -6.11 13.53
N THR A 302 23.51 -6.26 14.84
CA THR A 302 24.36 -5.36 15.66
C THR A 302 25.85 -5.56 15.38
N THR A 303 26.32 -6.79 15.16
CA THR A 303 27.73 -7.09 14.85
C THR A 303 28.15 -6.53 13.48
N THR A 304 27.22 -6.49 12.52
CA THR A 304 27.48 -5.90 11.18
C THR A 304 27.65 -4.37 11.23
N GLY A 305 27.11 -3.70 12.28
CA GLY A 305 27.30 -2.27 12.53
C GLY A 305 28.69 -1.91 13.06
N ALA A 306 29.33 -2.79 13.84
CA ALA A 306 30.65 -2.52 14.45
C ALA A 306 31.83 -2.66 13.48
N SER A 307 31.68 -3.43 12.39
CA SER A 307 32.75 -3.63 11.38
C SER A 307 32.91 -2.47 10.38
N ARG A 308 32.05 -1.44 10.42
CA ARG A 308 32.07 -0.31 9.47
C ARG A 308 32.79 0.95 9.98
N GLY A 309 33.45 0.87 11.15
CA GLY A 309 34.09 2.01 11.81
C GLY A 309 35.62 2.07 11.79
N LEU A 310 36.30 1.22 11.02
CA LEU A 310 37.77 1.21 10.95
C LEU A 310 38.24 1.10 9.49
N ASP A 311 38.25 2.22 8.78
CA ASP A 311 39.21 2.48 7.70
C ASP A 311 39.12 3.97 7.28
N GLU A 312 39.98 4.80 7.88
CA GLU A 312 40.37 6.09 7.31
C GLU A 312 41.91 6.16 7.38
N PRO A 313 42.63 6.15 6.25
CA PRO A 313 44.07 6.35 6.27
C PRO A 313 44.40 7.85 6.16
N ALA A 314 45.43 8.22 6.92
CA ALA A 314 46.09 9.53 6.95
C ALA A 314 46.87 9.86 5.66
#